data_AF-A0A2W6BN06-F1
#
_entry.id   AF-A0A2W6BN06-F1
#
_cell.length_a   1.000
_cell.length_b   1.000
_cell.length_c   1.000
_cell.angle_alpha   90.00
_cell.angle_beta   90.00
_cell.angle_gamma   90.00
#
_symmetry.space_group_name_H-M   'P 1'
#
loop_
_entity.id
_entity.type
_entity.pdbx_description
1 polymer ?
#
loop_
_entity_poly.entity_id
_entity_poly.type
_entity_poly.pdbx_seq_one_letter_code
_entity_poly.pdbx_strand_id
1 'polypeptide(L)'
;MVHLPGWLDFASDESAAAAMYRGLPGRSADWGELVSFSQTIMGYFQDSFGEDEARALYDEQNALPLIAASRILDAASRPRSGLPADQLADLALVSAVSYAMYGNLPSASAVLSRSVLEMLPISPGTAVILATCAPRLLGAMLRRTEHPSPQRKYLETLSRLLQTGDDRAIQEVRQLYDQTLFAEQPPFEGALLRPCRLVLQHILNLSTAIIFRQADLEFPETHVLRLISQVPLLLPPQRRALID
;
A
#
# COMPACT_ATOMS: atom_id res chain seq x y z
N MET A 1 -15.82 -8.31 8.24
CA MET A 1 -15.47 -9.36 7.26
C MET A 1 -16.11 -9.02 5.92
N VAL A 2 -15.33 -8.95 4.83
CA VAL A 2 -15.88 -8.68 3.49
C VAL A 2 -16.53 -9.93 2.95
N HIS A 3 -17.76 -9.82 2.47
CA HIS A 3 -18.44 -10.91 1.77
C HIS A 3 -17.99 -10.93 0.31
N LEU A 4 -17.04 -11.82 0.01
CA LEU A 4 -16.65 -12.10 -1.37
C LEU A 4 -17.66 -13.06 -2.02
N PRO A 5 -17.95 -12.90 -3.33
CA PRO A 5 -18.69 -13.90 -4.08
C PRO A 5 -18.07 -15.29 -3.99
N GLY A 6 -18.90 -16.33 -3.94
CA GLY A 6 -18.43 -17.71 -3.79
C GLY A 6 -17.61 -18.27 -4.96
N TRP A 7 -17.52 -17.54 -6.08
CA TRP A 7 -16.65 -17.89 -7.21
C TRP A 7 -15.21 -17.37 -7.04
N LEU A 8 -14.94 -16.49 -6.07
CA LEU A 8 -13.59 -16.05 -5.71
C LEU A 8 -13.01 -16.97 -4.61
N ASP A 9 -12.33 -18.04 -5.03
CA ASP A 9 -11.65 -18.96 -4.12
C ASP A 9 -10.18 -18.55 -3.94
N PHE A 10 -9.98 -17.46 -3.19
CA PHE A 10 -8.66 -16.86 -2.97
C PHE A 10 -7.62 -17.85 -2.43
N ALA A 11 -8.04 -18.85 -1.64
CA ALA A 11 -7.14 -19.83 -1.03
C ALA A 11 -6.61 -20.84 -2.07
N SER A 12 -7.50 -21.36 -2.92
CA SER A 12 -7.10 -22.22 -4.03
C SER A 12 -6.27 -21.45 -5.06
N ASP A 13 -6.63 -20.21 -5.34
CA ASP A 13 -5.94 -19.37 -6.33
C ASP A 13 -4.54 -18.98 -5.86
N GLU A 14 -4.36 -18.64 -4.58
CA GLU A 14 -3.03 -18.40 -3.99
C GLU A 14 -2.17 -19.67 -4.06
N SER A 15 -2.76 -20.82 -3.77
CA SER A 15 -2.06 -22.11 -3.85
C SER A 15 -1.61 -22.44 -5.28
N ALA A 16 -2.47 -22.17 -6.27
CA ALA A 16 -2.15 -22.33 -7.69
C ALA A 16 -1.02 -21.37 -8.12
N ALA A 17 -1.11 -20.09 -7.77
CA ALA A 17 -0.07 -19.10 -8.04
C ALA A 17 1.28 -19.50 -7.44
N ALA A 18 1.28 -20.00 -6.19
CA ALA A 18 2.48 -20.47 -5.52
C ALA A 18 3.09 -21.71 -6.19
N ALA A 19 2.26 -22.65 -6.65
CA ALA A 19 2.73 -23.82 -7.41
C ALA A 19 3.32 -23.42 -8.76
N MET A 20 2.61 -22.58 -9.53
CA MET A 20 3.05 -22.05 -10.82
C MET A 20 4.38 -21.32 -10.69
N TYR A 21 4.49 -20.40 -9.73
CA TYR A 21 5.73 -19.65 -9.49
C TYR A 21 6.91 -20.55 -9.12
N ARG A 22 6.68 -21.65 -8.39
CA ARG A 22 7.74 -22.60 -8.02
C ARG A 22 8.06 -23.62 -9.13
N GLY A 23 7.24 -23.70 -10.18
CA GLY A 23 7.34 -24.73 -11.21
C GLY A 23 6.95 -26.11 -10.69
N LEU A 24 6.03 -26.18 -9.73
CA LEU A 24 5.53 -27.42 -9.14
C LEU A 24 4.28 -27.91 -9.87
N PRO A 25 4.02 -29.22 -9.89
CA PRO A 25 2.74 -29.74 -10.33
C PRO A 25 1.63 -29.27 -9.38
N GLY A 26 0.46 -28.92 -9.93
CA GLY A 26 -0.66 -28.41 -9.17
C GLY A 26 -1.85 -28.12 -10.07
N ARG A 27 -2.86 -27.44 -9.52
CA ARG A 27 -3.97 -26.89 -10.32
C ARG A 27 -3.38 -25.95 -11.38
N SER A 28 -3.59 -26.27 -12.65
CA SER A 28 -3.27 -25.35 -13.73
C SER A 28 -4.23 -24.16 -13.69
N ALA A 29 -3.66 -22.96 -13.68
CA ALA A 29 -4.39 -21.70 -13.80
C ALA A 29 -3.65 -20.80 -14.79
N ASP A 30 -4.34 -19.77 -15.29
CA ASP A 30 -3.73 -18.73 -16.11
C ASP A 30 -3.37 -17.51 -15.26
N TRP A 31 -2.22 -16.87 -15.54
CA TRP A 31 -1.82 -15.67 -14.80
C TRP A 31 -2.82 -14.52 -14.97
N GLY A 32 -3.42 -14.37 -16.16
CA GLY A 32 -4.43 -13.34 -16.42
C GLY A 32 -5.68 -13.52 -15.54
N GLU A 33 -6.14 -14.77 -15.37
CA GLU A 33 -7.25 -15.11 -14.48
C GLU A 33 -6.91 -14.77 -13.02
N LEU A 34 -5.75 -15.25 -12.53
CA LEU A 34 -5.31 -15.03 -11.14
C LEU A 34 -5.12 -13.54 -10.82
N VAL A 35 -4.54 -12.78 -11.76
CA VAL A 35 -4.40 -11.32 -11.63
C VAL A 35 -5.77 -10.63 -11.60
N SER A 36 -6.69 -11.02 -12.48
CA SER A 36 -8.03 -10.44 -12.54
C SER A 36 -8.82 -10.69 -11.25
N PHE A 37 -8.75 -11.90 -10.69
CA PHE A 37 -9.37 -12.23 -9.42
C PHE A 37 -8.75 -11.43 -8.26
N SER A 38 -7.43 -11.29 -8.25
CA SER A 38 -6.72 -10.50 -7.23
C SER A 38 -7.13 -9.02 -7.27
N GLN A 39 -7.22 -8.43 -8.47
CA GLN A 39 -7.69 -7.05 -8.66
C GLN A 39 -9.17 -6.89 -8.30
N THR A 40 -9.99 -7.91 -8.53
CA THR A 40 -11.39 -7.91 -8.11
C THR A 40 -11.51 -7.90 -6.58
N ILE A 41 -10.71 -8.71 -5.88
CA ILE A 41 -10.63 -8.68 -4.41
C ILE A 41 -10.21 -7.29 -3.92
N MET A 42 -9.22 -6.65 -4.56
CA MET A 42 -8.85 -5.27 -4.24
C MET A 42 -10.06 -4.32 -4.40
N GLY A 43 -10.82 -4.44 -5.48
CA GLY A 43 -12.04 -3.64 -5.69
C GLY A 43 -13.05 -3.79 -4.54
N TYR A 44 -13.33 -5.03 -4.11
CA TYR A 44 -14.21 -5.27 -2.97
C TYR A 44 -13.72 -4.60 -1.68
N PHE A 45 -12.41 -4.67 -1.40
CA PHE A 45 -11.86 -4.06 -0.18
C PHE A 45 -11.84 -2.54 -0.25
N GLN A 46 -11.54 -1.97 -1.42
CA GLN A 46 -11.63 -0.53 -1.65
C GLN A 46 -13.04 0.00 -1.37
N ASP A 47 -14.07 -0.72 -1.80
CA ASP A 47 -15.45 -0.25 -1.70
C ASP A 47 -16.10 -0.58 -0.34
N SER A 48 -15.57 -1.57 0.39
CA SER A 48 -16.15 -2.06 1.65
C SER A 48 -15.55 -1.45 2.92
N PHE A 49 -14.39 -0.79 2.84
CA PHE A 49 -13.72 -0.23 4.01
C PHE A 49 -13.57 1.29 3.91
N GLY A 50 -14.33 1.99 4.74
CA GLY A 50 -14.17 3.43 4.97
C GLY A 50 -13.04 3.78 5.93
N GLU A 51 -12.98 5.05 6.31
CA GLU A 51 -11.93 5.57 7.21
C GLU A 51 -11.92 4.87 8.59
N ASP A 52 -13.09 4.61 9.15
CA ASP A 52 -13.23 4.06 10.50
C ASP A 52 -13.02 2.54 10.56
N GLU A 53 -13.16 1.85 9.43
CA GLU A 53 -13.22 0.39 9.38
C GLU A 53 -11.88 -0.24 8.98
N ALA A 54 -10.92 0.56 8.50
CA ALA A 54 -9.60 0.09 8.08
C ALA A 54 -8.90 -0.75 9.18
N ARG A 55 -9.09 -0.45 10.46
CA ARG A 55 -8.47 -1.19 11.56
C ARG A 55 -8.99 -2.64 11.68
N ALA A 56 -10.16 -2.95 11.14
CA ALA A 56 -10.66 -4.33 11.11
C ALA A 56 -9.73 -5.27 10.31
N LEU A 57 -8.97 -4.72 9.35
CA LEU A 57 -7.98 -5.46 8.55
C LEU A 57 -6.70 -5.79 9.31
N TYR A 58 -6.52 -5.27 10.52
CA TYR A 58 -5.41 -5.69 11.38
C TYR A 58 -5.63 -7.11 11.90
N ASP A 59 -6.88 -7.58 11.91
CA ASP A 59 -7.18 -8.98 12.15
C ASP A 59 -6.94 -9.74 10.84
N GLU A 60 -5.99 -10.66 10.90
CA GLU A 60 -5.60 -11.46 9.76
C GLU A 60 -6.79 -12.16 9.12
N GLN A 61 -7.76 -12.63 9.91
CA GLN A 61 -8.96 -13.30 9.38
C GLN A 61 -9.77 -12.41 8.44
N ASN A 62 -9.83 -11.10 8.72
CA ASN A 62 -10.51 -10.14 7.84
C ASN A 62 -9.68 -9.76 6.61
N ALA A 63 -8.35 -9.89 6.69
CA ALA A 63 -7.42 -9.52 5.62
C ALA A 63 -7.02 -10.70 4.71
N LEU A 64 -7.34 -11.95 5.08
CA LEU A 64 -6.93 -13.17 4.35
C LEU A 64 -7.09 -13.07 2.82
N PRO A 65 -8.24 -12.64 2.26
CA PRO A 65 -8.38 -12.56 0.81
C PRO A 65 -7.43 -11.54 0.18
N LEU A 66 -7.21 -10.41 0.85
CA LEU A 66 -6.33 -9.36 0.36
C LEU A 66 -4.85 -9.76 0.50
N ILE A 67 -4.50 -10.52 1.54
CA ILE A 67 -3.17 -11.16 1.69
C ILE A 67 -2.91 -12.12 0.53
N ALA A 68 -3.87 -12.99 0.21
CA ALA A 68 -3.78 -13.92 -0.91
C ALA A 68 -3.63 -13.17 -2.24
N ALA A 69 -4.48 -12.18 -2.51
CA ALA A 69 -4.39 -11.32 -3.70
C ALA A 69 -3.01 -10.65 -3.82
N SER A 70 -2.48 -10.10 -2.73
CA SER A 70 -1.16 -9.45 -2.70
C SER A 70 -0.03 -10.41 -3.11
N ARG A 71 -0.08 -11.65 -2.60
CA ARG A 71 0.92 -12.69 -2.89
C ARG A 71 0.82 -13.24 -4.30
N ILE A 72 -0.40 -13.41 -4.82
CA ILE A 72 -0.64 -13.77 -6.22
C ILE A 72 -0.03 -12.70 -7.14
N LEU A 73 -0.30 -11.43 -6.87
CA LEU A 73 0.23 -10.31 -7.65
C LEU A 73 1.76 -10.20 -7.56
N ASP A 74 2.37 -10.39 -6.37
CA ASP A 74 3.85 -10.40 -6.23
C ASP A 74 4.48 -11.57 -7.00
N ALA A 75 3.83 -12.74 -6.99
CA ALA A 75 4.30 -13.89 -7.75
C ALA A 75 4.23 -13.63 -9.27
N ALA A 76 3.11 -13.05 -9.74
CA ALA A 76 2.91 -12.67 -11.13
C ALA A 76 3.88 -11.58 -11.59
N SER A 77 4.26 -10.66 -10.72
CA SER A 77 5.17 -9.54 -11.02
C SER A 77 6.66 -9.95 -11.11
N ARG A 78 6.99 -11.25 -11.10
CA ARG A 78 8.36 -11.73 -11.23
C ARG A 78 8.66 -12.22 -12.64
N PRO A 79 9.92 -12.12 -13.12
CA PRO A 79 10.31 -12.64 -14.44
C PRO A 79 9.95 -14.10 -14.70
N ARG A 80 9.85 -14.91 -13.63
CA ARG A 80 9.47 -16.32 -13.71
C ARG A 80 8.03 -16.56 -14.15
N SER A 81 7.14 -15.56 -14.08
CA SER A 81 5.78 -15.67 -14.61
C SER A 81 5.75 -15.78 -16.13
N GLY A 82 6.83 -15.37 -16.81
CA GLY A 82 6.90 -15.34 -18.28
C GLY A 82 6.14 -14.17 -18.90
N LEU A 83 5.63 -13.24 -18.10
CA LEU A 83 4.93 -12.05 -18.57
C LEU A 83 5.91 -10.98 -19.12
N PRO A 84 5.45 -10.11 -20.05
CA PRO A 84 6.23 -8.99 -20.55
C PRO A 84 6.75 -8.05 -19.45
N ALA A 85 7.96 -7.50 -19.64
CA ALA A 85 8.65 -6.73 -18.60
C ALA A 85 7.90 -5.47 -18.13
N ASP A 86 7.20 -4.79 -19.04
CA ASP A 86 6.30 -3.68 -18.76
C ASP A 86 5.16 -4.11 -17.83
N GLN A 87 4.55 -5.27 -18.07
CA GLN A 87 3.51 -5.83 -17.20
C GLN A 87 4.03 -6.23 -15.82
N LEU A 88 5.27 -6.74 -15.73
CA LEU A 88 5.87 -7.09 -14.44
C LEU A 88 5.99 -5.86 -13.52
N ALA A 89 6.33 -4.72 -14.12
CA ALA A 89 6.50 -3.46 -13.44
C ALA A 89 5.14 -2.93 -12.90
N ASP A 90 4.13 -2.92 -13.76
CA ASP A 90 2.75 -2.56 -13.38
C ASP A 90 2.20 -3.50 -12.30
N LEU A 91 2.39 -4.81 -12.45
CA LEU A 91 1.97 -5.80 -11.46
C LEU A 91 2.68 -5.65 -10.12
N ALA A 92 3.95 -5.24 -10.12
CA ALA A 92 4.67 -4.95 -8.88
C ALA A 92 4.06 -3.74 -8.17
N LEU A 93 3.64 -2.72 -8.92
CA LEU A 93 2.93 -1.57 -8.36
C LEU A 93 1.56 -1.97 -7.80
N VAL A 94 0.77 -2.76 -8.55
CA VAL A 94 -0.53 -3.29 -8.10
C VAL A 94 -0.37 -4.16 -6.84
N SER A 95 0.64 -5.04 -6.81
CA SER A 95 0.97 -5.87 -5.64
C SER A 95 1.32 -5.01 -4.42
N ALA A 96 2.13 -3.97 -4.60
CA ALA A 96 2.50 -3.07 -3.51
C ALA A 96 1.28 -2.33 -2.94
N VAL A 97 0.38 -1.86 -3.80
CA VAL A 97 -0.90 -1.28 -3.39
C VAL A 97 -1.71 -2.30 -2.58
N SER A 98 -1.85 -3.53 -3.08
CA SER A 98 -2.59 -4.60 -2.40
C SER A 98 -2.02 -4.91 -1.00
N TYR A 99 -0.69 -5.01 -0.87
CA TYR A 99 -0.03 -5.19 0.43
C TYR A 99 -0.30 -4.03 1.39
N ALA A 100 -0.27 -2.81 0.86
CA ALA A 100 -0.47 -1.61 1.64
C ALA A 100 -1.93 -1.44 2.10
N MET A 101 -2.91 -1.96 1.35
CA MET A 101 -4.35 -1.89 1.63
C MET A 101 -4.79 -2.63 2.90
N TYR A 102 -3.93 -3.44 3.52
CA TYR A 102 -4.18 -4.03 4.85
C TYR A 102 -3.12 -3.63 5.89
N GLY A 103 -2.35 -2.57 5.61
CA GLY A 103 -1.33 -2.02 6.51
C GLY A 103 0.03 -2.73 6.45
N ASN A 104 0.27 -3.65 5.51
CA ASN A 104 1.57 -4.30 5.35
C ASN A 104 2.53 -3.50 4.42
N LEU A 105 2.83 -2.28 4.87
CA LEU A 105 3.72 -1.34 4.19
C LEU A 105 5.18 -1.82 4.02
N PRO A 106 5.75 -2.66 4.91
CA PRO A 106 7.06 -3.25 4.65
C PRO A 106 7.08 -4.20 3.45
N SER A 107 6.07 -5.06 3.30
CA SER A 107 5.97 -5.94 2.12
C SER A 107 5.77 -5.12 0.86
N ALA A 108 4.92 -4.08 0.89
CA ALA A 108 4.77 -3.15 -0.22
C ALA A 108 6.10 -2.49 -0.60
N SER A 109 6.85 -1.99 0.39
CA SER A 109 8.20 -1.43 0.17
C SER A 109 9.16 -2.45 -0.44
N ALA A 110 9.14 -3.69 0.05
CA ALA A 110 10.00 -4.75 -0.46
C ALA A 110 9.69 -5.11 -1.92
N VAL A 111 8.42 -5.11 -2.34
CA VAL A 111 8.02 -5.29 -3.75
C VAL A 111 8.57 -4.15 -4.60
N LEU A 112 8.35 -2.90 -4.18
CA LEU A 112 8.76 -1.72 -4.94
C LEU A 112 10.28 -1.58 -5.05
N SER A 113 11.02 -1.88 -3.99
CA SER A 113 12.48 -1.84 -4.01
C SER A 113 13.12 -2.83 -4.99
N ARG A 114 12.43 -3.94 -5.30
CA ARG A 114 12.95 -4.97 -6.21
C ARG A 114 12.69 -4.66 -7.69
N SER A 115 11.57 -4.01 -7.99
CA SER A 115 11.01 -4.01 -9.34
C SER A 115 10.77 -2.61 -9.91
N VAL A 116 10.63 -1.59 -9.06
CA VAL A 116 10.03 -0.31 -9.47
C VAL A 116 11.03 0.85 -9.47
N LEU A 117 12.09 0.80 -8.66
CA LEU A 117 13.06 1.91 -8.61
C LEU A 117 13.87 2.06 -9.91
N GLU A 118 13.91 1.03 -10.75
CA GLU A 118 14.48 1.03 -12.10
C GLU A 118 13.48 1.48 -13.19
N MET A 119 12.18 1.59 -12.87
CA MET A 119 11.20 2.18 -13.77
C MET A 119 11.46 3.68 -13.89
N LEU A 120 12.05 4.07 -15.01
CA LEU A 120 12.14 5.45 -15.46
C LEU A 120 11.41 5.54 -16.80
N PRO A 121 10.57 6.59 -17.01
CA PRO A 121 10.28 7.71 -16.12
C PRO A 121 9.21 7.43 -15.04
N ILE A 122 9.24 8.19 -13.93
CA ILE A 122 8.18 8.18 -12.90
C ILE A 122 7.32 9.44 -13.07
N SER A 123 6.02 9.26 -13.28
CA SER A 123 5.05 10.36 -13.32
C SER A 123 4.72 10.88 -11.91
N PRO A 124 4.18 12.11 -11.77
CA PRO A 124 3.72 12.62 -10.48
C PRO A 124 2.67 11.75 -9.78
N GLY A 125 1.72 11.14 -10.51
CA GLY A 125 0.73 10.23 -9.93
C GLY A 125 1.35 8.92 -9.44
N THR A 126 2.27 8.34 -10.23
CA THR A 126 3.07 7.19 -9.79
C THR A 126 3.89 7.52 -8.54
N ALA A 127 4.47 8.71 -8.46
CA ALA A 127 5.22 9.16 -7.27
C ALA A 127 4.33 9.20 -6.00
N VAL A 128 3.07 9.65 -6.14
CA VAL A 128 2.08 9.61 -5.05
C VAL A 128 1.75 8.19 -4.64
N ILE A 129 1.48 7.29 -5.59
CA ILE A 129 1.18 5.87 -5.30
C ILE A 129 2.36 5.22 -4.55
N LEU A 130 3.58 5.40 -5.05
CA LEU A 130 4.79 4.84 -4.46
C LEU A 130 5.03 5.35 -3.04
N ALA A 131 4.93 6.66 -2.83
CA ALA A 131 5.11 7.26 -1.52
C ALA A 131 4.02 6.85 -0.53
N THR A 132 2.80 6.59 -1.00
CA THR A 132 1.69 6.14 -0.15
C THR A 132 1.83 4.67 0.22
N CYS A 133 2.22 3.80 -0.72
CA CYS A 133 2.36 2.36 -0.45
C CYS A 133 3.67 2.02 0.26
N ALA A 134 4.72 2.80 0.01
CA ALA A 134 6.03 2.64 0.64
C ALA A 134 6.58 4.00 1.09
N PRO A 135 6.14 4.51 2.26
CA PRO A 135 6.55 5.82 2.77
C PRO A 135 8.06 5.99 3.00
N ARG A 136 8.83 4.88 3.05
CA ARG A 136 10.30 4.92 3.02
C ARG A 136 10.87 5.52 1.73
N LEU A 137 10.12 5.49 0.63
CA LEU A 137 10.51 6.05 -0.67
C LEU A 137 10.15 7.53 -0.81
N LEU A 138 9.45 8.12 0.17
CA LEU A 138 8.93 9.48 0.11
C LEU A 138 9.99 10.53 -0.24
N GLY A 139 11.16 10.45 0.40
CA GLY A 139 12.28 11.36 0.10
C GLY A 139 12.81 11.22 -1.33
N ALA A 140 12.78 10.02 -1.92
CA ALA A 140 13.14 9.81 -3.31
C ALA A 140 12.06 10.34 -4.26
N MET A 141 10.78 10.18 -3.92
CA MET A 141 9.65 10.69 -4.72
C MET A 141 9.63 12.22 -4.73
N LEU A 142 9.87 12.87 -3.59
CA LEU A 142 10.00 14.33 -3.49
C LEU A 142 11.08 14.92 -4.41
N ARG A 143 12.19 14.19 -4.60
CA ARG A 143 13.25 14.60 -5.54
C ARG A 143 12.85 14.38 -7.00
N ARG A 144 11.99 13.41 -7.30
CA ARG A 144 11.53 13.11 -8.66
C ARG A 144 10.31 13.94 -9.09
N THR A 145 9.64 14.63 -8.16
CA THR A 145 8.51 15.52 -8.44
C THR A 145 8.92 16.98 -8.29
N GLU A 146 9.77 17.49 -9.19
CA GLU A 146 10.42 18.80 -9.05
C GLU A 146 9.47 20.00 -9.23
N HIS A 147 8.42 19.87 -10.04
CA HIS A 147 7.51 20.97 -10.31
C HIS A 147 6.43 21.14 -9.22
N PRO A 148 6.11 22.39 -8.82
CA PRO A 148 4.99 22.68 -7.95
C PRO A 148 3.69 22.08 -8.51
N SER A 149 3.10 21.15 -7.76
CA SER A 149 1.90 20.41 -8.16
C SER A 149 1.13 19.96 -6.92
N PRO A 150 -0.17 19.63 -7.03
CA PRO A 150 -0.93 19.02 -5.93
C PRO A 150 -0.25 17.76 -5.39
N GLN A 151 0.34 16.95 -6.28
CA GLN A 151 1.10 15.74 -5.97
C GLN A 151 2.32 16.07 -5.11
N ARG A 152 3.12 17.08 -5.50
CA ARG A 152 4.28 17.51 -4.69
C ARG A 152 3.85 18.00 -3.32
N LYS A 153 2.80 18.83 -3.23
CA LYS A 153 2.26 19.32 -1.95
C LYS A 153 1.79 18.16 -1.07
N TYR A 154 1.08 17.20 -1.63
CA TYR A 154 0.70 15.98 -0.93
C TYR A 154 1.92 15.26 -0.33
N LEU A 155 2.97 15.05 -1.12
CA LEU A 155 4.20 14.38 -0.66
C LEU A 155 4.91 15.16 0.46
N GLU A 156 4.99 16.49 0.35
CA GLU A 156 5.58 17.36 1.36
C GLU A 156 4.77 17.33 2.67
N THR A 157 3.44 17.41 2.57
CA THR A 157 2.53 17.35 3.73
C THR A 157 2.54 15.96 4.37
N LEU A 158 2.56 14.88 3.59
CA LEU A 158 2.73 13.51 4.09
C LEU A 158 4.07 13.35 4.82
N SER A 159 5.16 13.94 4.30
CA SER A 159 6.47 13.88 4.95
C SER A 159 6.46 14.59 6.30
N ARG A 160 5.87 15.79 6.35
CA ARG A 160 5.70 16.53 7.60
C ARG A 160 4.88 15.72 8.60
N LEU A 161 3.74 15.18 8.17
CA LEU A 161 2.86 14.38 9.02
C LEU A 161 3.59 13.19 9.66
N LEU A 162 4.35 12.43 8.87
CA LEU A 162 5.08 11.26 9.36
C LEU A 162 6.20 11.63 10.35
N GLN A 163 6.71 12.85 10.30
CA GLN A 163 7.74 13.34 11.21
C GLN A 163 7.17 13.95 12.49
N THR A 164 6.02 14.60 12.42
CA THR A 164 5.51 15.44 13.53
C THR A 164 4.22 14.93 14.16
N GLY A 165 3.44 14.11 13.47
CA GLY A 165 2.10 13.70 13.90
C GLY A 165 1.17 14.88 14.15
N ASP A 166 1.30 15.99 13.40
CA ASP A 166 0.46 17.17 13.53
C ASP A 166 -0.97 16.92 13.03
N ASP A 167 -1.96 17.08 13.92
CA ASP A 167 -3.39 16.90 13.61
C ASP A 167 -3.85 17.80 12.46
N ARG A 168 -3.28 19.00 12.31
CA ARG A 168 -3.59 19.88 11.18
C ARG A 168 -3.12 19.27 9.85
N ALA A 169 -1.99 18.58 9.87
CA ALA A 169 -1.45 17.90 8.69
C ALA A 169 -2.31 16.69 8.28
N ILE A 170 -3.08 16.10 9.19
CA ILE A 170 -4.01 14.99 8.88
C ILE A 170 -5.09 15.45 7.91
N GLN A 171 -5.78 16.54 8.23
CA GLN A 171 -6.86 17.06 7.37
C GLN A 171 -6.30 17.58 6.04
N GLU A 172 -5.15 18.24 6.10
CA GLU A 172 -4.48 18.76 4.92
C GLU A 172 -4.01 17.64 3.98
N VAL A 173 -3.45 16.54 4.49
CA VAL A 173 -2.98 15.42 3.64
C VAL A 173 -4.15 14.74 2.94
N ARG A 174 -5.31 14.58 3.60
CA ARG A 174 -6.53 14.04 2.97
C ARG A 174 -7.03 14.92 1.84
N GLN A 175 -7.13 16.23 2.09
CA GLN A 175 -7.58 17.18 1.07
C GLN A 175 -6.64 17.21 -0.14
N LEU A 176 -5.33 17.22 0.10
CA LEU A 176 -4.33 17.17 -0.97
C LEU A 176 -4.40 15.84 -1.71
N TYR A 177 -4.59 14.73 -1.01
CA TYR A 177 -4.77 13.43 -1.63
C TYR A 177 -5.97 13.41 -2.58
N ASP A 178 -7.11 13.93 -2.15
CA ASP A 178 -8.30 14.04 -3.00
C ASP A 178 -8.03 14.90 -4.24
N GLN A 179 -7.29 16.00 -4.11
CA GLN A 179 -6.86 16.78 -5.27
C GLN A 179 -5.98 15.96 -6.23
N THR A 180 -5.12 15.07 -5.73
CA THR A 180 -4.33 14.18 -6.60
C THR A 180 -5.19 13.13 -7.31
N LEU A 181 -6.25 12.66 -6.66
CA LEU A 181 -7.20 11.67 -7.19
C LEU A 181 -8.08 12.26 -8.30
N PHE A 182 -8.47 13.54 -8.17
CA PHE A 182 -9.29 14.25 -9.15
C PHE A 182 -8.49 14.99 -10.23
N ALA A 183 -7.15 15.00 -10.13
CA ALA A 183 -6.31 15.53 -11.19
C ALA A 183 -6.43 14.67 -12.47
N GLU A 184 -6.10 15.24 -13.62
CA GLU A 184 -5.97 14.48 -14.86
C GLU A 184 -4.79 13.52 -14.72
N GLN A 185 -5.07 12.22 -14.76
CA GLN A 185 -4.11 11.14 -14.57
C GLN A 185 -4.33 10.07 -15.65
N PRO A 186 -3.27 9.33 -16.05
CA PRO A 186 -3.44 8.15 -16.87
C PRO A 186 -4.42 7.14 -16.21
N PRO A 187 -5.23 6.39 -16.99
CA PRO A 187 -6.23 5.49 -16.43
C PRO A 187 -5.70 4.48 -15.41
N PHE A 188 -4.50 3.94 -15.64
CA PHE A 188 -3.84 3.01 -14.74
C PHE A 188 -3.52 3.64 -13.37
N GLU A 189 -2.93 4.84 -13.38
CA GLU A 189 -2.62 5.59 -12.16
C GLU A 189 -3.89 5.98 -11.41
N GLY A 190 -4.92 6.45 -12.12
CA GLY A 190 -6.22 6.76 -11.55
C GLY A 190 -6.88 5.53 -10.88
N ALA A 191 -6.75 4.35 -11.48
CA ALA A 191 -7.25 3.11 -10.91
C ALA A 191 -6.51 2.72 -9.63
N LEU A 192 -5.19 2.95 -9.54
CA LEU A 192 -4.38 2.63 -8.36
C LEU A 192 -4.44 3.69 -7.26
N LEU A 193 -4.74 4.94 -7.58
CA LEU A 193 -4.99 5.97 -6.58
C LEU A 193 -6.26 5.66 -5.77
N ARG A 194 -7.32 5.10 -6.35
CA ARG A 194 -8.54 4.78 -5.58
C ARG A 194 -8.31 3.87 -4.35
N PRO A 195 -7.67 2.70 -4.45
CA PRO A 195 -7.37 1.86 -3.28
C PRO A 195 -6.33 2.49 -2.34
N CYS A 196 -5.47 3.40 -2.84
CA CYS A 196 -4.51 4.11 -2.01
C CYS A 196 -5.18 5.05 -0.97
N ARG A 197 -6.47 5.35 -1.10
CA ARG A 197 -7.25 6.08 -0.07
C ARG A 197 -7.35 5.25 1.22
N LEU A 198 -7.57 3.94 1.12
CA LEU A 198 -7.51 3.00 2.25
C LEU A 198 -6.09 2.88 2.81
N VAL A 199 -5.08 2.89 1.93
CA VAL A 199 -3.67 2.88 2.35
C VAL A 199 -3.32 4.13 3.16
N LEU A 200 -3.76 5.31 2.72
CA LEU A 200 -3.59 6.55 3.47
C LEU A 200 -4.24 6.44 4.85
N GLN A 201 -5.41 5.81 4.96
CA GLN A 201 -6.02 5.55 6.26
C GLN A 201 -5.15 4.66 7.16
N HIS A 202 -4.48 3.65 6.61
CA HIS A 202 -3.51 2.86 7.38
C HIS A 202 -2.29 3.68 7.80
N ILE A 203 -1.76 4.55 6.95
CA ILE A 203 -0.69 5.48 7.33
C ILE A 203 -1.11 6.32 8.54
N LEU A 204 -2.31 6.90 8.50
CA LEU A 204 -2.83 7.72 9.60
C LEU A 204 -2.98 6.91 10.89
N ASN A 205 -3.48 5.68 10.81
CA ASN A 205 -3.70 4.83 11.98
C ASN A 205 -2.42 4.18 12.55
N LEU A 206 -1.38 4.02 11.72
CA LEU A 206 -0.12 3.34 12.07
C LEU A 206 1.05 4.30 12.28
N SER A 207 0.85 5.60 12.09
CA SER A 207 1.91 6.60 12.23
C SER A 207 2.45 6.63 13.66
N THR A 208 3.73 6.32 13.80
CA THR A 208 4.45 6.34 15.08
C THR A 208 4.35 7.73 15.70
N ALA A 209 4.53 8.78 14.89
CA ALA A 209 4.46 10.16 15.39
C ALA A 209 3.06 10.52 15.93
N ILE A 210 2.00 10.11 15.24
CA ILE A 210 0.61 10.34 15.69
C ILE A 210 0.35 9.57 16.99
N ILE A 211 0.70 8.29 17.01
CA ILE A 211 0.47 7.40 18.14
C ILE A 211 1.15 7.91 19.41
N PHE A 212 2.45 8.20 19.35
CA PHE A 212 3.20 8.66 20.53
C PHE A 212 2.73 10.02 21.04
N ARG A 213 2.20 10.87 20.15
CA ARG A 213 1.62 12.15 20.53
C ARG A 213 0.26 12.00 21.22
N GLN A 214 -0.56 11.06 20.78
CA GLN A 214 -1.93 10.88 21.27
C GLN A 214 -2.03 9.97 22.50
N ALA A 215 -1.13 8.99 22.62
CA ALA A 215 -1.22 7.95 23.65
C ALA A 215 -0.60 8.35 25.01
N ASP A 216 -0.18 9.61 25.19
CA ASP A 216 0.46 10.15 26.41
C ASP A 216 1.51 9.19 27.01
N LEU A 217 2.31 8.58 26.14
CA LEU A 217 3.28 7.56 26.55
C LEU A 217 4.50 8.24 27.15
N GLU A 218 4.82 7.93 28.41
CA GLU A 218 6.00 8.44 29.12
C GLU A 218 7.31 7.87 28.55
N PHE A 219 7.78 8.42 27.43
CA PHE A 219 9.08 8.12 26.85
C PHE A 219 9.96 9.37 26.73
N PRO A 220 11.30 9.25 26.88
CA PRO A 220 12.19 10.36 26.60
C PRO A 220 12.03 10.86 25.17
N GLU A 221 11.87 12.18 24.98
CA GLU A 221 11.64 12.80 23.67
C GLU A 221 12.68 12.38 22.62
N THR A 222 13.96 12.30 23.02
CA THR A 222 15.05 11.86 22.14
C THR A 222 14.89 10.41 21.65
N HIS A 223 14.28 9.54 22.45
CA HIS A 223 13.97 8.17 22.06
C HIS A 223 12.83 8.14 21.03
N VAL A 224 11.77 8.91 21.29
CA VAL A 224 10.62 9.03 20.38
C VAL A 224 11.05 9.58 19.01
N LEU A 225 11.84 10.64 18.98
CA LEU A 225 12.35 11.22 17.73
C LEU A 225 13.21 10.24 16.93
N ARG A 226 14.07 9.46 17.60
CA ARG A 226 14.84 8.39 16.96
C ARG A 226 13.91 7.31 16.40
N LEU A 227 12.90 6.89 17.15
CA LEU A 227 11.95 5.88 16.71
C LEU A 227 11.18 6.35 15.47
N ILE A 228 10.64 7.58 15.48
CA ILE A 228 9.94 8.17 14.33
C ILE A 228 10.84 8.16 13.08
N SER A 229 12.11 8.54 13.21
CA SER A 229 13.03 8.56 12.06
C SER A 229 13.34 7.19 11.46
N GLN A 230 13.36 6.13 12.27
CA GLN A 230 13.71 4.77 11.83
C GLN A 230 12.48 3.94 11.44
N VAL A 231 11.38 4.16 12.15
CA VAL A 231 10.13 3.42 12.05
C VAL A 231 9.00 4.46 12.01
N PRO A 232 8.80 5.15 10.88
CA PRO A 232 7.77 6.18 10.77
C PRO A 232 6.35 5.61 10.89
N LEU A 233 6.20 4.31 10.62
CA LEU A 233 4.93 3.59 10.66
C LEU A 233 5.14 2.25 11.37
N LEU A 234 4.25 1.95 12.30
CA LEU A 234 4.18 0.67 12.99
C LEU A 234 3.53 -0.40 12.12
N LEU A 235 3.79 -1.66 12.44
CA LEU A 235 2.99 -2.78 11.93
C LEU A 235 1.67 -2.88 12.69
N PRO A 236 0.60 -3.43 12.09
CA PRO A 236 -0.65 -3.69 12.80
C PRO A 236 -0.48 -4.40 14.15
N PRO A 237 0.35 -5.45 14.30
CA PRO A 237 0.56 -6.09 15.61
C PRO A 237 1.32 -5.20 16.60
N GLN A 238 2.23 -4.34 16.13
CA GLN A 238 2.96 -3.40 16.99
C GLN A 238 2.05 -2.30 17.52
N ARG A 239 1.14 -1.78 16.68
CA ARG A 239 0.12 -0.83 17.09
C ARG A 239 -0.78 -1.42 18.18
N ARG A 240 -1.27 -2.65 17.97
CA ARG A 240 -2.06 -3.37 18.98
C ARG A 240 -1.34 -3.43 20.30
N ALA A 241 -0.11 -3.93 20.31
CA ALA A 241 0.67 -4.06 21.55
C ALA A 241 0.93 -2.74 22.29
N LEU A 242 0.84 -1.58 21.64
CA LEU A 242 1.07 -0.28 22.25
C LEU A 242 -0.20 0.46 22.68
N ILE A 243 -1.34 0.22 22.02
CA ILE A 243 -2.56 1.05 22.17
C ILE A 243 -3.82 0.21 22.43
N ASP A 244 -3.90 -1.02 21.93
CA ASP A 244 -5.08 -1.88 22.04
C ASP A 244 -4.93 -2.92 23.16
#